data_AF-A0A6G4VNT6-F1
#
_entry.id   AF-A0A6G4VNT6-F1
#
_cell.length_a   1.000
_cell.length_b   1.000
_cell.length_c   1.000
_cell.angle_alpha   90.00
_cell.angle_beta   90.00
_cell.angle_gamma   90.00
#
_symmetry.space_group_name_H-M   'P 1'
#
loop_
_entity.id
_entity.type
_entity.pdbx_description
1 polymer ?
#
loop_
_entity_poly.entity_id
_entity_poly.type
_entity_poly.pdbx_seq_one_letter_code
_entity_poly.pdbx_strand_id
1 'polypeptide(L)'
;MSPTSAHAHHEPEAPRDLVGIGIGPFNLSLAALAHPLTELDTAFYDRHPAFDWHPGLLIDGATLQVPFLADLVTLADPANPWTFLNYLKTRDRLFPFYFAERFHIHRAEYAAYCRWVSENLPGLHFAHQVDAVRWNPERDLFEIDYTHLDPDGETHGRTHAKNIVLGIGTAPHVPEPL
;
A
#
# COMPACT_ATOMS: atom_id res chain seq x y z
N MET A 1 -23.75 -3.39 -11.31
CA MET A 1 -23.97 -4.43 -10.31
C MET A 1 -22.59 -4.90 -9.87
N SER A 2 -22.08 -4.39 -8.75
CA SER A 2 -20.77 -4.78 -8.24
C SER A 2 -20.90 -6.17 -7.60
N PRO A 3 -20.04 -7.15 -7.93
CA PRO A 3 -20.00 -8.38 -7.18
C PRO A 3 -19.48 -8.05 -5.79
N THR A 4 -20.26 -8.39 -4.76
CA THR A 4 -19.80 -8.37 -3.38
C THR A 4 -18.75 -9.48 -3.27
N SER A 5 -17.46 -9.14 -3.32
CA SER A 5 -16.41 -10.09 -2.93
C SER A 5 -16.61 -10.42 -1.46
N ALA A 6 -17.06 -11.64 -1.19
CA ALA A 6 -17.05 -12.20 0.14
C ALA A 6 -15.58 -12.37 0.55
N HIS A 7 -15.04 -11.40 1.27
CA HIS A 7 -13.75 -11.57 1.92
C HIS A 7 -13.85 -12.76 2.88
N ALA A 8 -12.96 -13.74 2.71
CA ALA A 8 -12.84 -14.83 3.67
C ALA A 8 -12.60 -14.22 5.07
N HIS A 9 -13.44 -14.60 6.03
CA HIS A 9 -13.23 -14.22 7.42
C HIS A 9 -11.91 -14.83 7.90
N HIS A 10 -10.90 -13.99 8.10
CA HIS A 10 -9.65 -14.43 8.71
C HIS A 10 -9.92 -14.79 10.18
N GLU A 11 -9.66 -16.04 10.54
CA GLU A 11 -9.61 -16.44 11.94
C GLU A 11 -8.37 -15.80 12.57
N PRO A 12 -8.48 -15.06 13.69
CA PRO A 12 -7.37 -14.26 14.26
C PRO A 12 -6.08 -15.02 14.57
N GLU A 13 -6.16 -16.35 14.65
CA GLU A 13 -5.05 -17.25 14.98
C GLU A 13 -4.42 -17.93 13.76
N ALA A 14 -5.08 -17.89 12.59
CA ALA A 14 -4.55 -18.51 11.38
C ALA A 14 -3.38 -17.68 10.81
N PRO A 15 -2.31 -18.30 10.30
CA PRO A 15 -1.22 -17.56 9.69
C PRO A 15 -1.65 -16.97 8.34
N ARG A 16 -1.27 -15.71 8.10
CA ARG A 16 -1.37 -15.06 6.78
C ARG A 16 -0.45 -15.75 5.78
N ASP A 17 -0.79 -15.70 4.49
CA ASP A 17 0.12 -16.16 3.44
C ASP A 17 1.27 -15.18 3.23
N LEU A 18 0.98 -13.87 3.34
CA LEU A 18 1.95 -12.80 3.18
C LEU A 18 1.66 -11.63 4.12
N VAL A 19 2.70 -11.16 4.80
CA VAL A 19 2.68 -9.89 5.53
C VAL A 19 3.64 -8.88 4.90
N GLY A 20 3.12 -7.71 4.54
CA GLY A 20 3.93 -6.58 4.07
C GLY A 20 4.24 -5.58 5.16
N ILE A 21 5.50 -5.13 5.22
CA ILE A 21 5.97 -4.13 6.18
C ILE A 21 6.35 -2.85 5.43
N GLY A 22 5.63 -1.77 5.70
CA GLY A 22 5.63 -0.52 4.96
C GLY A 22 4.57 -0.50 3.86
N ILE A 23 3.81 0.60 3.76
CA ILE A 23 2.78 0.87 2.74
C ILE A 23 3.22 2.06 1.90
N GLY A 24 4.43 1.94 1.32
CA GLY A 24 4.85 2.79 0.19
C GLY A 24 4.20 2.34 -1.13
N PRO A 25 4.41 3.06 -2.25
CA PRO A 25 3.80 2.73 -3.54
C PRO A 25 4.03 1.28 -3.99
N PHE A 26 5.20 0.69 -3.71
CA PHE A 26 5.50 -0.68 -4.11
C PHE A 26 4.66 -1.72 -3.37
N ASN A 27 4.57 -1.64 -2.04
CA ASN A 27 3.72 -2.56 -1.27
C ASN A 27 2.22 -2.26 -1.45
N LEU A 28 1.84 -1.00 -1.69
CA LEU A 28 0.48 -0.65 -2.07
C LEU A 28 0.08 -1.26 -3.43
N SER A 29 1.02 -1.29 -4.38
CA SER A 29 0.87 -2.00 -5.66
C SER A 29 0.70 -3.51 -5.44
N LEU A 30 1.55 -4.12 -4.63
CA LEU A 30 1.44 -5.54 -4.29
C LEU A 30 0.10 -5.89 -3.63
N ALA A 31 -0.36 -5.06 -2.68
CA ALA A 31 -1.66 -5.23 -2.03
C ALA A 31 -2.82 -5.12 -3.05
N ALA A 32 -2.76 -4.14 -3.97
CA ALA A 32 -3.77 -3.96 -5.00
C ALA A 32 -3.82 -5.10 -6.02
N LEU A 33 -2.67 -5.71 -6.33
CA LEU A 33 -2.57 -6.90 -7.18
C LEU A 33 -3.02 -8.19 -6.47
N ALA A 34 -2.81 -8.27 -5.16
CA ALA A 34 -3.28 -9.40 -4.34
C ALA A 34 -4.80 -9.38 -4.09
N HIS A 35 -5.41 -8.20 -4.04
CA HIS A 35 -6.83 -8.01 -3.73
C HIS A 35 -7.84 -8.92 -4.47
N PRO A 36 -7.75 -9.13 -5.80
CA PRO A 36 -8.68 -10.03 -6.50
C PRO A 36 -8.43 -11.52 -6.26
N LEU A 37 -7.30 -11.90 -5.65
CA LEU A 37 -6.91 -13.30 -5.42
C LEU A 37 -7.51 -13.81 -4.11
N THR A 38 -8.69 -14.43 -4.20
CA THR A 38 -9.47 -14.87 -3.02
C THR A 38 -8.79 -15.94 -2.17
N GLU A 39 -7.85 -16.68 -2.76
CA GLU A 39 -7.06 -17.73 -2.13
C GLU A 39 -5.81 -17.21 -1.39
N LEU A 40 -5.49 -15.92 -1.52
CA LEU A 40 -4.30 -15.33 -0.92
C LEU A 40 -4.68 -14.41 0.24
N ASP A 41 -4.30 -14.80 1.46
CA ASP A 41 -4.55 -14.00 2.64
C ASP A 41 -3.36 -13.08 2.96
N THR A 42 -3.54 -11.76 2.75
CA THR A 42 -2.48 -10.76 2.91
C THR A 42 -2.86 -9.65 3.88
N ALA A 43 -1.88 -9.17 4.64
CA ALA A 43 -2.01 -7.97 5.47
C ALA A 43 -0.77 -7.08 5.34
N PHE A 44 -0.95 -5.77 5.29
CA PHE A 44 0.14 -4.81 5.16
C PHE A 44 0.09 -3.78 6.29
N TYR A 45 1.24 -3.48 6.90
CA TYR A 45 1.34 -2.62 8.07
C TYR A 45 2.24 -1.40 7.79
N ASP A 46 1.82 -0.22 8.20
CA ASP A 46 2.65 1.00 8.19
C ASP A 46 2.45 1.80 9.48
N ARG A 47 3.55 2.37 9.99
CA ARG A 47 3.54 3.19 11.20
C ARG A 47 2.87 4.54 11.01
N HIS A 48 2.83 5.08 9.80
CA HIS A 48 2.18 6.36 9.54
C HIS A 48 0.66 6.21 9.68
N PRO A 49 -0.07 7.25 10.12
CA PRO A 49 -1.51 7.18 10.31
C PRO A 49 -2.31 7.12 9.00
N ALA A 50 -1.68 7.47 7.86
CA ALA A 50 -2.26 7.39 6.54
C ALA A 50 -1.14 7.34 5.47
N PHE A 51 -1.52 7.05 4.22
CA PHE A 51 -0.59 7.08 3.11
C PHE A 51 -0.04 8.51 2.86
N ASP A 52 1.28 8.64 2.88
CA ASP A 52 1.98 9.90 2.62
C ASP A 52 3.25 9.67 1.78
N TRP A 53 3.22 10.08 0.50
CA TRP A 53 4.29 9.82 -0.45
C TRP A 53 5.19 11.04 -0.66
N HIS A 54 6.34 11.02 0.00
CA HIS A 54 7.36 12.08 -0.03
C HIS A 54 6.77 13.49 0.21
N PRO A 55 6.21 13.77 1.41
CA PRO A 55 5.51 15.04 1.68
C PRO A 55 6.37 16.27 1.39
N GLY A 56 7.68 16.22 1.68
CA GLY A 56 8.61 17.31 1.41
C GLY A 56 8.96 17.55 -0.07
N LEU A 57 8.49 16.71 -1.00
CA LEU A 57 8.80 16.78 -2.43
C LEU A 57 7.56 16.96 -3.32
N LEU A 58 6.40 17.25 -2.73
CA LEU A 58 5.18 17.63 -3.46
C LEU A 58 5.20 19.12 -3.84
N ILE A 59 6.28 19.54 -4.51
CA ILE A 59 6.48 20.90 -5.01
C ILE A 59 5.44 21.16 -6.11
N ASP A 60 4.86 22.36 -6.12
CA ASP A 60 3.88 22.74 -7.12
C ASP A 60 4.44 22.60 -8.55
N GLY A 61 3.62 22.08 -9.46
CA GLY A 61 4.00 21.77 -10.83
C GLY A 61 4.88 20.55 -11.03
N ALA A 62 5.45 19.92 -9.98
CA ALA A 62 6.31 18.75 -10.14
C ALA A 62 5.53 17.56 -10.73
N THR A 63 6.13 16.87 -11.71
CA THR A 63 5.54 15.69 -12.37
C THR A 63 6.27 14.40 -11.99
N LEU A 64 5.60 13.27 -12.18
CA LEU A 64 6.29 11.98 -12.27
C LEU A 64 7.27 12.00 -13.46
N GLN A 65 8.33 11.23 -13.33
CA GLN A 65 9.31 10.99 -14.40
C GLN A 65 8.97 9.78 -15.27
N VAL A 66 7.84 9.13 -14.97
CA VAL A 66 7.30 7.98 -15.72
C VAL A 66 5.88 8.29 -16.18
N PRO A 67 5.42 7.68 -17.30
CA PRO A 67 4.05 7.83 -17.77
C PRO A 67 3.02 7.29 -16.77
N PHE A 68 1.79 7.81 -16.81
CA PHE A 68 0.70 7.40 -15.91
C PHE A 68 0.32 5.91 -16.00
N LEU A 69 0.72 5.20 -17.06
CA LEU A 69 0.53 3.74 -17.14
C LEU A 69 1.44 2.99 -16.17
N ALA A 70 2.55 3.58 -15.72
CA ALA A 70 3.31 3.11 -14.57
C ALA A 70 2.64 3.53 -13.25
N ASP A 71 1.33 3.28 -13.16
CA ASP A 71 0.59 3.34 -11.90
C ASP A 71 0.84 2.08 -11.06
N LEU A 72 -0.01 1.82 -10.06
CA LEU A 72 0.19 0.68 -9.17
C LEU A 72 -0.01 -0.68 -9.84
N VAL A 73 -0.82 -0.80 -10.91
CA VAL A 73 -1.32 -2.12 -11.35
C VAL A 73 -1.40 -2.28 -12.87
N THR A 74 -1.51 -1.21 -13.65
CA THR A 74 -1.85 -1.24 -15.09
C THR A 74 -0.87 -2.09 -15.90
N LEU A 75 0.44 -2.04 -15.62
CA LEU A 75 1.42 -2.83 -16.38
C LEU A 75 1.40 -4.33 -16.04
N ALA A 76 0.75 -4.74 -14.95
CA ALA A 76 0.56 -6.14 -14.59
C ALA A 76 -0.85 -6.63 -14.97
N ASP A 77 -1.87 -5.83 -14.67
CA ASP A 77 -3.27 -6.11 -14.96
C ASP A 77 -4.02 -4.79 -15.28
N PRO A 78 -4.19 -4.43 -16.57
CA PRO A 78 -4.94 -3.25 -16.98
C PRO A 78 -6.43 -3.29 -16.62
N ALA A 79 -6.99 -4.47 -16.32
CA ALA A 79 -8.39 -4.63 -15.93
C ALA A 79 -8.60 -4.48 -14.42
N ASN A 80 -7.52 -4.37 -13.64
CA ASN A 80 -7.58 -4.24 -12.20
C ASN A 80 -8.36 -2.96 -11.80
N PRO A 81 -9.25 -3.02 -10.79
CA PRO A 81 -10.03 -1.85 -10.37
C PRO A 81 -9.18 -0.72 -9.76
N TRP A 82 -7.93 -0.98 -9.40
CA TRP A 82 -7.04 -0.02 -8.77
C TRP A 82 -6.18 0.76 -9.76
N THR A 83 -6.47 0.73 -11.07
CA THR A 83 -5.77 1.56 -12.07
C THR A 83 -6.00 3.06 -11.85
N PHE A 84 -5.04 3.89 -12.28
CA PHE A 84 -5.15 5.34 -12.28
C PHE A 84 -6.30 5.83 -13.18
N LEU A 85 -6.56 5.14 -14.30
CA LEU A 85 -7.69 5.47 -15.16
C LEU A 85 -9.04 5.19 -14.47
N ASN A 86 -9.15 4.12 -13.68
CA ASN A 86 -10.36 3.88 -12.89
C ASN A 86 -10.50 4.91 -11.76
N TYR A 87 -9.40 5.32 -11.11
CA TYR A 87 -9.39 6.44 -10.16
C TYR A 87 -9.92 7.75 -10.78
N LEU A 88 -9.54 8.06 -12.02
CA LEU A 88 -10.07 9.22 -12.73
C LEU A 88 -11.55 9.05 -13.07
N LYS A 89 -11.98 7.83 -13.42
CA LYS A 89 -13.38 7.53 -13.71
C LYS A 89 -14.27 7.72 -12.48
N THR A 90 -13.84 7.31 -11.29
CA THR A 90 -14.60 7.51 -10.04
C THR A 90 -14.73 8.98 -9.63
N ARG A 91 -13.98 9.89 -10.26
CA ARG A 91 -13.99 11.33 -10.01
C ARG A 91 -14.61 12.14 -11.15
N ASP A 92 -15.19 11.48 -12.16
CA ASP A 92 -15.67 12.12 -13.39
C ASP A 92 -14.61 12.95 -14.12
N ARG A 93 -13.32 12.59 -13.94
CA ARG A 93 -12.16 13.29 -14.52
C ARG A 93 -11.51 12.57 -15.68
N LEU A 94 -11.96 11.36 -16.03
CA LEU A 94 -11.38 10.58 -17.13
C LEU A 94 -11.44 11.31 -18.48
N PHE A 95 -12.58 11.90 -18.81
CA PHE A 95 -12.76 12.59 -20.11
C PHE A 95 -11.98 13.91 -20.19
N PRO A 96 -11.98 14.78 -19.16
CA PRO A 96 -11.05 15.91 -19.11
C PRO A 96 -9.57 15.50 -19.17
N PHE A 97 -9.19 14.41 -18.51
CA PHE A 97 -7.82 13.91 -18.52
C PHE A 97 -7.38 13.46 -19.91
N TYR A 98 -8.27 12.74 -20.63
CA TYR A 98 -8.04 12.35 -22.02
C TYR A 98 -7.68 13.55 -22.90
N PHE A 99 -8.45 14.64 -22.82
CA PHE A 99 -8.18 15.86 -23.60
C PHE A 99 -6.97 16.66 -23.14
N ALA A 100 -6.50 16.46 -21.91
CA ALA A 100 -5.29 17.13 -21.46
C ALA A 100 -4.03 16.61 -22.17
N GLU A 101 -4.07 15.37 -22.72
CA GLU A 101 -2.97 14.72 -23.45
C GLU A 101 -1.62 14.74 -22.71
N ARG A 102 -1.66 14.65 -21.38
CA ARG A 102 -0.46 14.65 -20.52
C ARG A 102 -0.11 13.25 -20.05
N PHE A 103 1.00 12.70 -20.57
CA PHE A 103 1.51 11.40 -20.13
C PHE A 103 2.13 11.44 -18.72
N HIS A 104 2.77 12.54 -18.35
CA HIS A 104 3.42 12.71 -17.06
C HIS A 104 2.52 13.51 -16.12
N ILE A 105 1.96 12.84 -15.13
CA ILE A 105 1.02 13.43 -14.17
C ILE A 105 1.73 14.17 -13.06
N HIS A 106 1.05 15.11 -12.42
CA HIS A 106 1.60 15.81 -11.26
C HIS A 106 1.81 14.84 -10.09
N ARG A 107 2.89 15.05 -9.32
CA ARG A 107 3.17 14.23 -8.12
C ARG A 107 2.03 14.28 -7.11
N ALA A 108 1.40 15.45 -6.95
CA ALA A 108 0.23 15.63 -6.09
C ALA A 108 -0.98 14.79 -6.57
N GLU A 109 -1.17 14.64 -7.88
CA GLU A 109 -2.24 13.81 -8.44
C GLU A 109 -1.96 12.32 -8.23
N TYR A 110 -0.72 11.89 -8.40
CA TYR A 110 -0.32 10.51 -8.07
C TYR A 110 -0.45 10.21 -6.58
N ALA A 111 -0.07 11.14 -5.70
CA ALA A 111 -0.25 11.01 -4.26
C ALA A 111 -1.74 10.90 -3.88
N ALA A 112 -2.62 11.69 -4.51
CA ALA A 112 -4.06 11.60 -4.31
C ALA A 112 -4.64 10.27 -4.83
N TYR A 113 -4.11 9.74 -5.93
CA TYR A 113 -4.45 8.41 -6.43
C TYR A 113 -4.04 7.30 -5.46
N CYS A 114 -2.80 7.29 -4.98
CA CYS A 114 -2.35 6.30 -4.02
C CYS A 114 -3.14 6.38 -2.70
N ARG A 115 -3.46 7.60 -2.24
CA ARG A 115 -4.33 7.80 -1.08
C ARG A 115 -5.70 7.17 -1.30
N TRP A 116 -6.33 7.41 -2.45
CA TRP A 116 -7.60 6.80 -2.80
C TRP A 116 -7.55 5.28 -2.79
N VAL A 117 -6.48 4.67 -3.33
CA VAL A 117 -6.32 3.21 -3.23
C VAL A 117 -6.19 2.80 -1.77
N SER A 118 -5.34 3.47 -0.99
CA SER A 118 -5.10 3.12 0.42
C SER A 118 -6.33 3.25 1.33
N GLU A 119 -7.26 4.17 1.02
CA GLU A 119 -8.49 4.38 1.79
C GLU A 119 -9.59 3.36 1.45
N ASN A 120 -9.51 2.71 0.29
CA ASN A 120 -10.56 1.82 -0.22
C ASN A 120 -10.13 0.35 -0.28
N LEU A 121 -8.82 0.07 -0.25
CA LEU A 121 -8.27 -1.27 -0.31
C LEU A 121 -8.26 -1.92 1.09
N PRO A 122 -8.92 -3.09 1.28
CA PRO A 122 -8.89 -3.80 2.56
C PRO A 122 -7.51 -4.43 2.82
N GLY A 123 -7.26 -4.81 4.08
CA GLY A 123 -6.01 -5.48 4.48
C GLY A 123 -4.81 -4.54 4.68
N LEU A 124 -5.05 -3.23 4.68
CA LEU A 124 -4.07 -2.20 5.02
C LEU A 124 -4.26 -1.74 6.46
N HIS A 125 -3.18 -1.72 7.24
CA HIS A 125 -3.16 -1.38 8.65
C HIS A 125 -2.18 -0.21 8.87
N PHE A 126 -2.72 1.01 8.83
CA PHE A 126 -1.98 2.23 9.20
C PHE A 126 -1.91 2.40 10.72
N ALA A 127 -1.03 3.28 11.19
CA ALA A 127 -0.71 3.46 12.61
C ALA A 127 -0.21 2.17 13.30
N HIS A 128 0.30 1.19 12.54
CA HIS A 128 0.85 -0.05 13.07
C HIS A 128 2.35 -0.09 12.82
N GLN A 129 3.13 0.18 13.85
CA GLN A 129 4.58 0.04 13.81
C GLN A 129 4.96 -1.42 14.00
N VAL A 130 5.60 -2.03 13.00
CA VAL A 130 6.23 -3.35 13.19
C VAL A 130 7.53 -3.18 13.96
N ASP A 131 7.60 -3.81 15.13
CA ASP A 131 8.72 -3.67 16.07
C ASP A 131 9.75 -4.79 15.91
N ALA A 132 9.30 -6.00 15.60
CA ALA A 132 10.17 -7.16 15.43
C ALA A 132 9.58 -8.19 14.47
N VAL A 133 10.48 -8.86 13.74
CA VAL A 133 10.17 -10.04 12.94
C VAL A 133 11.10 -11.18 13.37
N ARG A 134 10.53 -12.34 13.70
CA ARG A 134 11.30 -13.53 14.11
C ARG A 134 10.84 -14.75 13.33
N TRP A 135 11.77 -15.65 13.03
CA TRP A 135 11.44 -16.96 12.48
C TRP A 135 11.16 -17.95 13.61
N ASN A 136 10.03 -18.64 13.57
CA ASN A 136 9.68 -19.73 14.48
C ASN A 136 9.86 -21.08 13.76
N PRO A 137 10.93 -21.84 14.04
CA PRO A 137 11.21 -23.10 13.36
C PRO A 137 10.27 -24.25 13.77
N GLU A 138 9.60 -24.15 14.91
CA GLU A 138 8.64 -25.18 15.36
C GLU A 138 7.32 -25.06 14.58
N ARG A 139 6.97 -23.85 14.17
CA ARG A 139 5.73 -23.55 13.43
C ARG A 139 5.94 -23.38 11.92
N ASP A 140 7.20 -23.24 11.47
CA ASP A 140 7.56 -22.91 10.09
C ASP A 140 6.91 -21.59 9.61
N LEU A 141 6.93 -20.57 10.50
CA LEU A 141 6.27 -19.28 10.28
C LEU A 141 7.11 -18.11 10.79
N PHE A 142 6.87 -16.93 10.21
CA PHE A 142 7.30 -15.66 10.78
C PHE A 142 6.33 -15.21 11.88
N GLU A 143 6.88 -14.74 12.99
CA GLU A 143 6.18 -13.98 14.04
C GLU A 143 6.50 -12.50 13.86
N ILE A 144 5.45 -11.68 13.72
CA ILE A 144 5.56 -10.24 13.51
C ILE A 144 4.89 -9.54 14.69
N ASP A 145 5.70 -8.94 15.57
CA ASP A 145 5.22 -8.10 16.67
C ASP A 145 5.04 -6.67 16.17
N TYR A 146 3.93 -6.04 16.55
CA TYR A 146 3.65 -4.66 16.19
C TYR A 146 3.00 -3.89 17.35
N THR A 147 3.13 -2.57 17.29
CA THR A 147 2.49 -1.63 18.19
C THR A 147 1.50 -0.78 17.38
N HIS A 148 0.23 -0.81 17.78
CA HIS A 148 -0.79 0.12 17.31
C HIS A 148 -0.62 1.46 18.02
N LEU A 149 -0.46 2.52 17.25
CA LEU A 149 -0.21 3.89 17.68
C LEU A 149 -1.56 4.64 17.74
N ASP A 150 -2.33 4.45 18.81
CA ASP A 150 -3.55 5.22 19.03
C ASP A 150 -3.23 6.59 19.67
N PRO A 151 -4.02 7.64 19.40
CA PRO A 151 -3.91 8.92 20.11
C PRO A 151 -4.04 8.79 21.64
N ASP A 152 -4.78 7.78 22.11
CA ASP A 152 -5.09 7.54 23.51
C ASP A 152 -4.14 6.54 24.20
N GLY A 153 -3.20 5.95 23.46
CA GLY A 153 -2.22 5.00 24.00
C GLY A 153 -1.67 4.02 22.96
N GLU A 154 -0.73 3.17 23.38
CA GLU A 154 -0.14 2.15 22.52
C GLU A 154 -0.69 0.76 22.88
N THR A 155 -1.05 -0.04 21.87
CA THR A 155 -1.47 -1.43 22.06
C THR A 155 -0.56 -2.37 21.29
N HIS A 156 -0.01 -3.39 21.96
CA HIS A 156 0.82 -4.39 21.31
C HIS A 156 -0.02 -5.52 20.71
N GLY A 157 0.37 -5.98 19.53
CA GLY A 157 -0.22 -7.11 18.84
C GLY A 157 0.84 -7.99 18.19
N ARG A 158 0.39 -9.15 17.72
CA ARG A 158 1.22 -10.10 16.98
C ARG A 158 0.41 -10.70 15.85
N THR A 159 1.04 -10.86 14.69
CA THR A 159 0.52 -11.68 13.60
C THR A 159 1.54 -12.72 13.17
N HIS A 160 1.07 -13.75 12.46
CA HIS A 160 1.91 -14.82 11.94
C HIS A 160 1.77 -14.87 10.42
N ALA A 161 2.87 -15.13 9.72
CA ALA A 161 2.84 -15.22 8.27
C ALA A 161 3.79 -16.29 7.72
N LYS A 162 3.42 -16.90 6.60
CA LYS A 162 4.32 -17.82 5.86
C LYS A 162 5.44 -17.05 5.16
N ASN A 163 5.11 -15.87 4.62
CA ASN A 163 6.05 -15.03 3.89
C ASN A 163 5.99 -13.58 4.38
N ILE A 164 7.09 -12.85 4.20
CA ILE A 164 7.17 -11.41 4.47
C ILE A 164 7.69 -10.65 3.26
N VAL A 165 7.24 -9.41 3.09
CA VAL A 165 7.76 -8.47 2.08
C VAL A 165 8.10 -7.12 2.73
N LEU A 166 9.36 -6.68 2.58
CA LEU A 166 9.87 -5.45 3.20
C LEU A 166 9.82 -4.30 2.19
N GLY A 167 8.95 -3.33 2.44
CA GLY A 167 8.76 -2.13 1.63
C GLY A 167 8.86 -0.84 2.46
N ILE A 168 9.81 -0.79 3.41
CA ILE A 168 9.96 0.30 4.41
C ILE A 168 10.56 1.61 3.86
N GLY A 169 10.90 1.65 2.56
CA GLY A 169 11.52 2.80 1.93
C GLY A 169 12.98 3.00 2.32
N THR A 170 13.45 4.25 2.22
CA THR A 170 14.85 4.63 2.46
C THR A 170 14.93 5.77 3.46
N ALA A 171 16.02 5.86 4.21
CA ALA A 171 16.32 7.00 5.08
C ALA A 171 17.16 8.06 4.35
N PRO A 172 17.02 9.35 4.68
CA PRO A 172 17.94 10.39 4.20
C PRO A 172 19.39 10.06 4.54
N HIS A 173 20.31 10.31 3.61
CA HIS A 173 21.75 10.18 3.83
C HIS A 173 22.38 11.55 4.09
N VAL A 174 23.08 11.69 5.22
CA VAL A 174 23.88 12.86 5.56
C VAL A 174 25.36 12.44 5.52
N PRO A 175 26.20 12.99 4.62
CA PRO A 175 27.62 12.67 4.56
C PRO A 175 28.36 13.06 5.84
N GLU A 176 29.50 12.40 6.10
CA GLU A 176 30.40 12.80 7.19
C GLU A 176 30.95 14.23 6.96
N PRO A 177 31.17 15.03 8.01
CA PRO A 177 31.84 16.33 7.89
C PRO A 177 33.23 16.18 7.27
N LEU A 178 33.63 17.17 6.46
CA LEU A 178 34.98 17.27 5.87
C LEU A 178 36.07 17.50 6.92
#